data_AF-A0A0B7AI64-F1
#
_entry.id   AF-A0A0B7AI64-F1
#
_cell.length_a   1.000
_cell.length_b   1.000
_cell.length_c   1.000
_cell.angle_alpha   90.00
_cell.angle_beta   90.00
_cell.angle_gamma   90.00
#
_symmetry.space_group_name_H-M   'P 1'
#
loop_
_entity.id
_entity.type
_entity.pdbx_description
1 polymer ?
#
loop_
_entity_poly.entity_id
_entity_poly.type
_entity_poly.pdbx_seq_one_letter_code
_entity_poly.pdbx_strand_id
1 'polypeptide(L)'
;MRFSLNFLRSMNNSAALQMLEKYASFNPSPLSLKKLVEFGMAGRASSSKDKSNKGSYMFLQKELPVRLANIMKEINLLPENLLNMSSVRLVKSWYQLSFEELIEFES
;
A
#
# COMPACT_ATOMS: atom_id res chain seq x y z
N MET A 1 15.23 -5.99 -18.71
CA MET A 1 13.89 -6.53 -18.97
C MET A 1 13.50 -7.53 -17.87
N ARG A 2 13.14 -7.06 -16.66
CA ARG A 2 12.65 -7.90 -15.55
C ARG A 2 11.17 -7.63 -15.19
N PHE A 3 10.56 -6.60 -15.78
CA PHE A 3 9.17 -6.20 -15.53
C PHE A 3 8.11 -7.18 -16.05
N SER A 4 8.46 -8.11 -16.95
CA SER A 4 7.48 -9.02 -17.57
C SER A 4 7.25 -10.33 -16.79
N LEU A 5 8.24 -10.82 -16.03
CA LEU A 5 8.14 -12.12 -15.36
C LEU A 5 7.22 -12.12 -14.13
N ASN A 6 7.06 -10.98 -13.44
CA ASN A 6 6.18 -10.88 -12.27
C ASN A 6 4.70 -10.70 -12.66
N PHE A 7 4.41 -10.13 -13.83
CA PHE A 7 3.05 -9.89 -14.29
C PHE A 7 2.26 -11.20 -14.53
N LEU A 8 2.94 -12.28 -14.92
CA LEU A 8 2.33 -13.60 -15.10
C LEU A 8 2.21 -14.42 -13.80
N ARG A 9 2.84 -13.98 -12.70
CA ARG A 9 2.72 -14.64 -11.38
C ARG A 9 1.49 -14.17 -10.59
N SER A 10 0.89 -13.06 -11.00
CA SER A 10 -0.11 -12.29 -10.26
C SER A 10 -1.54 -12.87 -10.29
N MET A 11 -1.85 -13.83 -11.17
CA MET A 11 -3.22 -14.40 -11.25
C MET A 11 -3.52 -15.58 -10.32
N ASN A 12 -2.57 -16.09 -9.53
CA ASN A 12 -2.77 -17.35 -8.77
C ASN A 12 -2.33 -17.33 -7.29
N ASN A 13 -1.96 -16.18 -6.73
CA ASN A 13 -1.47 -16.13 -5.35
C ASN A 13 -2.64 -15.92 -4.37
N SER A 14 -3.30 -17.02 -3.98
CA SER A 14 -4.38 -17.01 -2.99
C SER A 14 -4.00 -16.31 -1.68
N ALA A 15 -2.71 -16.33 -1.32
CA ALA A 15 -2.18 -15.62 -0.16
C ALA A 15 -2.25 -14.08 -0.29
N ALA A 16 -1.93 -13.52 -1.46
CA ALA A 16 -1.98 -12.07 -1.68
C ALA A 16 -3.43 -11.56 -1.64
N LEU A 17 -4.37 -12.34 -2.19
CA LEU A 17 -5.80 -12.05 -2.08
C LEU A 17 -6.29 -12.11 -0.63
N GLN A 18 -5.89 -13.12 0.16
CA GLN A 18 -6.22 -13.19 1.59
C GLN A 18 -5.67 -11.99 2.37
N MET A 19 -4.44 -11.57 2.07
CA MET A 19 -3.85 -10.37 2.67
C MET A 19 -4.62 -9.12 2.23
N LEU A 20 -5.04 -9.02 0.98
CA LEU A 20 -5.84 -7.89 0.50
C LEU A 20 -7.19 -7.81 1.24
N GLU A 21 -7.90 -8.92 1.41
CA GLU A 21 -9.14 -8.95 2.21
C GLU A 21 -8.89 -8.52 3.66
N LYS A 22 -7.83 -9.07 4.28
CA LYS A 22 -7.44 -8.73 5.65
C LYS A 22 -7.15 -7.22 5.76
N TYR A 23 -6.34 -6.68 4.87
CA TYR A 23 -5.95 -5.26 4.90
C TYR A 23 -7.09 -4.30 4.60
N ALA A 24 -8.01 -4.69 3.71
CA ALA A 24 -9.21 -3.92 3.41
C ALA A 24 -10.20 -3.86 4.58
N SER A 25 -10.14 -4.80 5.53
CA SER A 25 -10.99 -4.77 6.73
C SER A 25 -10.55 -3.72 7.77
N PHE A 26 -9.33 -3.18 7.64
CA PHE A 26 -8.84 -2.14 8.52
C PHE A 26 -9.17 -0.74 7.99
N ASN A 27 -9.40 0.19 8.91
CA ASN A 27 -9.59 1.60 8.58
C ASN A 27 -8.23 2.31 8.45
N PRO A 28 -8.03 3.15 7.42
CA PRO A 28 -6.84 3.99 7.31
C PRO A 28 -6.68 4.93 8.52
N SER A 29 -5.45 5.08 9.01
CA SER A 29 -5.13 5.94 10.15
C SER A 29 -4.95 7.39 9.71
N PRO A 30 -5.82 8.34 10.10
CA PRO A 30 -5.64 9.74 9.74
C PRO A 30 -4.46 10.36 10.52
N LEU A 31 -3.63 11.12 9.81
CA LEU A 31 -2.56 11.94 10.39
C LEU A 31 -2.88 13.41 10.23
N SER A 32 -2.76 14.17 11.32
CA SER A 32 -2.86 15.63 11.27
C SER A 32 -1.54 16.26 10.82
N LEU A 33 -1.61 17.46 10.25
CA LEU A 33 -0.42 18.24 9.90
C LEU A 33 0.50 18.45 11.10
N LYS A 34 -0.07 18.67 12.29
CA LYS A 34 0.68 18.80 13.55
C LYS A 34 1.55 17.56 13.81
N LYS A 35 0.96 16.35 13.75
CA LYS A 35 1.70 15.09 13.96
C LYS A 35 2.81 14.89 12.94
N LEU A 36 2.57 15.22 11.67
CA LEU A 36 3.58 15.11 10.61
C LEU A 36 4.76 16.05 10.84
N VAL A 37 4.48 17.30 11.22
CA VAL A 37 5.52 18.29 11.55
C VAL A 37 6.31 17.89 12.79
N GLU A 38 5.62 17.48 13.86
CA GLU A 38 6.25 17.00 15.10
C GLU A 38 7.17 15.80 14.84
N PHE A 39 6.73 14.84 14.01
CA PHE A 39 7.54 13.71 13.59
C PHE A 39 8.81 14.16 12.84
N GLY A 40 8.67 15.06 11.87
CA GLY A 40 9.80 15.59 11.10
C GLY A 40 10.79 16.40 11.95
N MET A 41 10.30 17.13 12.95
CA MET A 41 11.15 17.86 13.90
C MET A 41 11.91 16.91 14.82
N ALA A 42 11.26 15.87 15.34
CA ALA A 42 11.91 14.84 16.14
C ALA A 42 12.99 14.09 15.35
N GLY A 43 12.82 13.88 14.05
CA GLY A 43 13.82 13.25 13.18
C GLY A 43 15.08 14.08 12.92
N ARG A 44 15.02 15.41 13.10
CA ARG A 44 16.17 16.32 12.90
C ARG A 44 17.14 16.33 14.07
N ALA A 45 16.68 16.02 15.28
CA ALA A 45 17.56 15.84 16.43
C ALA A 45 18.42 14.59 16.24
N SER A 46 19.75 14.74 16.28
CA SER A 46 20.72 13.67 16.03
C SER A 46 20.56 12.46 16.95
N SER A 47 20.04 12.66 18.16
CA SER A 47 19.77 11.61 19.15
C SER A 47 18.51 10.77 18.86
N SER A 48 17.64 11.20 17.94
CA SER A 48 16.35 10.56 17.65
C SER A 48 16.12 10.24 16.17
N LYS A 49 17.07 10.56 15.28
CA LYS A 49 16.95 10.30 13.83
C LYS A 49 16.64 8.84 13.52
N ASP A 50 17.39 7.90 14.10
CA ASP A 50 17.19 6.45 13.89
C ASP A 50 15.85 5.96 14.45
N LYS A 51 15.41 6.53 15.58
CA LYS A 51 14.09 6.24 16.17
C LYS A 51 12.97 6.75 15.26
N SER A 52 13.12 7.91 14.64
CA SER A 52 12.13 8.44 13.70
C SER A 52 12.08 7.61 12.41
N ASN A 53 13.22 7.23 11.83
CA ASN A 53 13.27 6.41 10.62
C ASN A 53 12.61 5.05 10.85
N LYS A 54 12.94 4.39 11.96
CA LYS A 54 12.30 3.14 12.36
C LYS A 54 10.80 3.33 12.59
N GLY A 55 10.39 4.42 13.26
CA GLY A 55 8.98 4.73 13.47
C GLY A 55 8.20 4.93 12.17
N SER A 56 8.77 5.68 11.21
CA SER A 56 8.20 5.87 9.87
C SER A 56 8.05 4.56 9.14
N TYR A 57 9.10 3.73 9.13
CA TYR A 57 9.07 2.41 8.50
C TYR A 57 7.97 1.53 9.11
N MET A 58 7.95 1.39 10.44
CA MET A 58 6.96 0.56 11.14
C MET A 58 5.52 1.03 10.92
N PHE A 59 5.30 2.35 10.77
CA PHE A 59 4.00 2.91 10.43
C PHE A 59 3.63 2.62 8.97
N LEU A 60 4.50 2.99 8.02
CA LEU A 60 4.23 2.90 6.58
C LEU A 60 4.11 1.45 6.10
N GLN A 61 4.90 0.51 6.63
CA GLN A 61 4.83 -0.90 6.23
C GLN A 61 3.45 -1.52 6.51
N LYS A 62 2.67 -0.96 7.45
CA LYS A 62 1.29 -1.40 7.76
C LYS A 62 0.25 -0.49 7.11
N GLU A 63 0.42 0.82 7.23
CA GLU A 63 -0.57 1.80 6.78
C GLU A 63 -0.71 1.85 5.26
N LEU A 64 0.39 1.68 4.50
CA LEU A 64 0.33 1.71 3.03
C LEU A 64 -0.48 0.52 2.47
N PRO A 65 -0.24 -0.75 2.86
CA PRO A 65 -1.11 -1.86 2.47
C PRO A 65 -2.58 -1.65 2.83
N VAL A 66 -2.91 -1.11 4.01
CA VAL A 66 -4.30 -0.78 4.39
C VAL A 66 -4.93 0.15 3.37
N ARG A 67 -4.27 1.26 3.02
CA ARG A 67 -4.79 2.26 2.09
C ARG A 67 -4.96 1.70 0.67
N LEU A 68 -3.96 0.95 0.19
CA LEU A 68 -4.03 0.32 -1.13
C LEU A 68 -5.15 -0.72 -1.20
N ALA A 69 -5.30 -1.57 -0.19
CA ALA A 69 -6.34 -2.60 -0.17
C ALA A 69 -7.76 -2.00 -0.18
N ASN A 70 -7.99 -0.94 0.60
CA ASN A 70 -9.27 -0.23 0.65
C ASN A 70 -9.64 0.35 -0.74
N ILE A 71 -8.74 1.11 -1.37
CA ILE A 71 -9.05 1.70 -2.68
C ILE A 71 -9.14 0.64 -3.79
N MET A 72 -8.35 -0.43 -3.74
CA MET A 72 -8.48 -1.56 -4.68
C MET A 72 -9.85 -2.23 -4.58
N LYS A 73 -10.42 -2.32 -3.37
CA LYS A 73 -11.78 -2.82 -3.15
C LYS A 73 -12.83 -1.90 -3.75
N GLU A 74 -12.71 -0.59 -3.53
CA GLU A 74 -13.60 0.40 -4.13
C GLU A 74 -13.52 0.38 -5.68
N ILE A 75 -12.31 0.29 -6.25
CA ILE A 75 -12.10 0.17 -7.70
C ILE A 75 -12.82 -1.06 -8.25
N ASN A 76 -12.78 -2.20 -7.55
CA ASN A 76 -13.45 -3.42 -7.98
C ASN A 76 -14.99 -3.34 -7.93
N LEU A 77 -15.55 -2.32 -7.27
CA LEU A 77 -16.99 -2.05 -7.21
C LEU A 77 -17.44 -1.01 -8.25
N LEU A 78 -16.53 -0.51 -9.08
CA LEU A 78 -16.87 0.41 -10.16
C LEU A 78 -17.76 -0.27 -11.22
N PRO A 79 -18.58 0.50 -11.95
CA PRO A 79 -19.35 0.00 -13.07
C PRO A 79 -18.49 -0.71 -14.12
N GLU A 80 -19.02 -1.76 -14.73
CA GLU A 80 -18.28 -2.64 -15.66
C GLU A 80 -17.69 -1.86 -16.86
N ASN A 81 -18.42 -0.88 -17.38
CA ASN A 81 -17.94 -0.01 -18.46
C ASN A 81 -16.67 0.77 -18.07
N LEU A 82 -16.56 1.19 -16.81
CA LEU A 82 -15.39 1.90 -16.29
C LEU A 82 -14.24 0.93 -16.02
N LEU A 83 -14.52 -0.25 -15.44
CA LEU A 83 -13.53 -1.32 -15.25
C LEU A 83 -12.90 -1.80 -16.57
N ASN A 84 -13.67 -1.76 -17.65
CA ASN A 84 -13.23 -2.14 -18.99
C ASN A 84 -12.41 -1.06 -19.72
N MET A 85 -12.21 0.12 -19.13
CA MET A 85 -11.30 1.11 -19.68
C MET A 85 -9.84 0.68 -19.50
N SER A 86 -9.02 0.85 -20.54
CA SER A 86 -7.59 0.49 -20.53
C SER A 86 -6.82 1.25 -19.44
N SER A 87 -7.15 2.52 -19.22
CA SER A 87 -6.56 3.35 -18.17
C SER A 87 -6.85 2.81 -16.76
N VAL A 88 -8.08 2.37 -16.50
CA VAL A 88 -8.48 1.79 -15.20
C VAL A 88 -7.76 0.47 -14.95
N ARG A 89 -7.66 -0.40 -15.97
CA ARG A 89 -6.88 -1.65 -15.85
C ARG A 89 -5.40 -1.38 -15.57
N LEU A 90 -4.81 -0.38 -16.22
CA LEU A 90 -3.41 0.01 -15.99
C LEU A 90 -3.21 0.46 -14.54
N VAL A 91 -4.04 1.39 -14.06
CA VAL A 91 -3.97 1.87 -12.66
C VAL A 91 -4.18 0.72 -11.68
N LYS A 92 -5.17 -0.15 -11.90
CA LYS A 92 -5.40 -1.35 -11.08
C LYS A 92 -4.17 -2.26 -11.01
N SER A 93 -3.45 -2.44 -12.13
CA SER A 93 -2.19 -3.21 -12.14
C SER A 93 -1.08 -2.55 -11.32
N TRP A 94 -0.99 -1.21 -11.31
CA TRP A 94 -0.03 -0.50 -10.45
C TRP A 94 -0.36 -0.65 -8.97
N TYR A 95 -1.63 -0.51 -8.58
CA TYR A 95 -2.06 -0.76 -7.21
C TYR A 95 -1.74 -2.19 -6.76
N GLN A 96 -2.03 -3.17 -7.63
CA GLN A 96 -1.73 -4.57 -7.32
C GLN A 96 -0.22 -4.80 -7.14
N LEU A 97 0.60 -4.33 -8.08
CA LEU A 97 2.05 -4.48 -7.99
C LEU A 97 2.60 -3.84 -6.71
N SER A 98 2.20 -2.59 -6.42
CA SER A 98 2.65 -1.90 -5.21
C SER A 98 2.19 -2.60 -3.93
N PHE A 99 0.98 -3.15 -3.90
CA PHE A 99 0.51 -3.92 -2.75
C PHE A 99 1.33 -5.19 -2.53
N GLU A 100 1.56 -5.96 -3.60
CA GLU A 100 2.37 -7.19 -3.57
C GLU A 100 3.81 -6.91 -3.10
N GLU A 101 4.44 -5.84 -3.59
CA GLU A 101 5.78 -5.44 -3.16
C GLU A 101 5.82 -5.00 -1.69
N LEU A 102 4.79 -4.30 -1.21
CA LEU A 102 4.77 -3.79 0.17
C LEU A 102 4.56 -4.88 1.22
N ILE A 103 3.74 -5.90 0.93
CA ILE A 103 3.48 -6.99 1.88
C ILE A 103 4.71 -7.88 2.11
N GLU A 104 5.71 -7.86 1.22
CA GLU A 104 6.99 -8.56 1.43
C GLU A 104 7.77 -7.99 2.64
N PHE A 105 7.59 -6.71 2.95
CA PHE A 105 8.23 -6.02 4.08
C PHE A 105 7.53 -6.23 5.42
N GLU A 106 6.39 -6.94 5.44
CA GLU A 106 5.65 -7.22 6.69
C GLU A 106 6.34 -8.25 7.60
N SER A 107 7.32 -8.98 7.04
CA SER A 107 8.07 -10.10 7.65
C SER A 107 8.72 -9.77 8.99
#